data_AF-A0A2E4YX44-F1
#
_entry.id   AF-A0A2E4YX44-F1
#
_cell.length_a   1.000
_cell.length_b   1.000
_cell.length_c   1.000
_cell.angle_alpha   90.00
_cell.angle_beta   90.00
_cell.angle_gamma   90.00
#
_symmetry.space_group_name_H-M   'P 1'
#
loop_
_entity.id
_entity.type
_entity.pdbx_description
1 polymer ?
#
loop_
_entity_poly.entity_id
_entity_poly.type
_entity_poly.pdbx_seq_one_letter_code
_entity_poly.pdbx_strand_id
1 'polypeptide(L)'
;MDDEIVNSAPAGVIRSPASLTATFTGGALMVSAILQPNRITTLSLCPIFHLTGIECPFCGMTRSFVSITHGDFAQAIDYNPGSPLIYAAFVWIFLVSLKDMATKQFENFSRIPRWLMQSWLLITCSIFAWLFWERMIVIIL
;
A
#
# COMPACT_ATOMS: atom_id res chain seq x y z
N MET A 1 5.14 -31.39 -27.93
CA MET A 1 4.22 -31.97 -26.93
C MET A 1 4.31 -31.06 -25.71
N ASP A 2 4.11 -29.75 -25.90
CA ASP A 2 4.61 -28.70 -24.98
C ASP A 2 3.73 -27.43 -24.91
N ASP A 3 2.58 -27.38 -25.58
CA ASP A 3 1.73 -26.17 -25.63
C ASP A 3 0.58 -26.16 -24.60
N GLU A 4 0.44 -27.23 -23.80
CA GLU A 4 -0.66 -27.36 -22.83
C GLU A 4 -0.33 -26.78 -21.44
N ILE A 5 0.96 -26.54 -21.14
CA ILE A 5 1.37 -26.02 -19.82
C ILE A 5 1.18 -24.50 -19.71
N VAL A 6 1.31 -23.74 -20.80
CA VAL A 6 1.14 -22.27 -20.79
C VAL A 6 -0.32 -21.83 -20.59
N ASN A 7 -1.29 -22.72 -20.90
CA ASN A 7 -2.73 -22.45 -20.76
C ASN A 7 -3.33 -22.91 -19.42
N SER A 8 -2.50 -23.41 -18.49
CA SER A 8 -2.96 -23.86 -17.16
C SER A 8 -2.90 -22.77 -16.07
N ALA A 9 -2.33 -21.58 -16.37
CA ALA A 9 -2.43 -20.43 -15.48
C ALA A 9 -3.72 -19.64 -15.76
N PRO A 10 -4.47 -19.22 -14.73
CA PRO A 10 -5.91 -19.01 -14.82
C PRO A 10 -6.26 -17.67 -15.49
N ALA A 11 -6.39 -17.67 -16.82
CA ALA A 11 -6.83 -16.50 -17.59
C ALA A 11 -8.19 -15.94 -17.13
N GLY A 12 -9.03 -16.76 -16.46
CA GLY A 12 -10.28 -16.33 -15.82
C GLY A 12 -10.10 -15.67 -14.43
N VAL A 13 -9.08 -16.06 -13.66
CA VAL A 13 -8.80 -15.45 -12.35
C VAL A 13 -8.26 -14.03 -12.53
N ILE A 14 -7.41 -13.79 -13.55
CA ILE A 14 -6.75 -12.50 -13.81
C ILE A 14 -7.77 -11.38 -14.18
N ARG A 15 -9.00 -11.72 -14.58
CA ARG A 15 -10.01 -10.73 -15.01
C ARG A 15 -10.98 -10.26 -13.93
N SER A 16 -11.01 -10.92 -12.76
CA SER A 16 -11.89 -10.49 -11.67
C SER A 16 -11.31 -9.26 -10.93
N PRO A 17 -12.12 -8.25 -10.56
CA PRO A 17 -11.65 -7.12 -9.77
C PRO A 17 -10.95 -7.53 -8.46
N ALA A 18 -11.36 -8.66 -7.87
CA ALA A 18 -10.78 -9.23 -6.66
C ALA A 18 -9.33 -9.72 -6.86
N SER A 19 -8.98 -10.24 -8.04
CA SER A 19 -7.61 -10.71 -8.30
C SER A 19 -6.63 -9.59 -8.54
N LEU A 20 -7.08 -8.51 -9.16
CA LEU A 20 -6.29 -7.30 -9.34
C LEU A 20 -5.95 -6.71 -7.97
N THR A 21 -6.95 -6.50 -7.12
CA THR A 21 -6.72 -5.94 -5.77
C THR A 21 -5.86 -6.84 -4.90
N ALA A 22 -6.04 -8.17 -4.96
CA ALA A 22 -5.18 -9.12 -4.27
C ALA A 22 -3.73 -9.05 -4.74
N THR A 23 -3.51 -8.91 -6.05
CA THR A 23 -2.16 -8.88 -6.63
C THR A 23 -1.42 -7.60 -6.23
N PHE A 24 -2.07 -6.44 -6.31
CA PHE A 24 -1.45 -5.17 -5.93
C PHE A 24 -1.18 -5.08 -4.43
N THR A 25 -2.18 -5.39 -3.59
CA THR A 25 -2.03 -5.30 -2.13
C THR A 25 -1.10 -6.38 -1.59
N GLY A 26 -1.25 -7.62 -2.06
CA GLY A 26 -0.38 -8.74 -1.71
C GLY A 26 1.06 -8.51 -2.16
N GLY A 27 1.27 -8.03 -3.39
CA GLY A 27 2.60 -7.71 -3.90
C GLY A 27 3.30 -6.64 -3.06
N ALA A 28 2.60 -5.55 -2.71
CA ALA A 28 3.18 -4.50 -1.87
C ALA A 28 3.55 -4.99 -0.46
N LEU A 29 2.68 -5.79 0.18
CA LEU A 29 2.92 -6.37 1.50
C LEU A 29 4.04 -7.42 1.47
N MET A 30 4.11 -8.21 0.40
CA MET A 30 5.16 -9.20 0.20
C MET A 30 6.52 -8.54 0.03
N VAL A 31 6.59 -7.47 -0.79
CA VAL A 31 7.81 -6.68 -0.95
C VAL A 31 8.24 -6.07 0.38
N SER A 32 7.32 -5.52 1.18
CA SER A 32 7.67 -4.95 2.48
C SER A 32 8.16 -6.00 3.49
N ALA A 33 7.70 -7.25 3.38
CA ALA A 33 8.18 -8.36 4.20
C ALA A 33 9.56 -8.88 3.78
N ILE A 34 9.86 -8.86 2.48
CA ILE A 34 11.15 -9.34 1.95
C ILE A 34 12.26 -8.33 2.19
N LEU A 35 11.95 -7.03 2.09
CA LEU A 35 12.93 -5.97 2.25
C LEU A 35 13.30 -5.78 3.73
N GLN A 36 14.59 -5.89 4.04
CA GLN A 36 15.09 -5.67 5.40
C GLN A 36 15.16 -4.18 5.74
N PRO A 37 14.76 -3.76 6.96
CA PRO A 37 14.81 -2.36 7.41
C PRO A 37 16.20 -1.72 7.24
N ASN A 38 17.25 -2.46 7.61
CA ASN A 38 18.64 -1.99 7.52
C ASN A 38 19.09 -1.63 6.10
N ARG A 39 18.52 -2.27 5.07
CA ARG A 39 18.89 -2.03 3.66
C ARG A 39 18.15 -0.83 3.09
N ILE A 40 16.90 -0.61 3.50
CA ILE A 40 16.06 0.45 2.91
C ILE A 40 16.14 1.78 3.66
N THR A 41 16.59 1.77 4.91
CA THR A 41 16.81 2.98 5.71
C THR A 41 17.81 3.92 5.03
N THR A 42 18.87 3.38 4.45
CA THR A 42 19.94 4.16 3.80
C THR A 42 19.68 4.49 2.33
N LEU A 43 18.81 3.73 1.65
CA LEU A 43 18.48 3.96 0.24
C LEU A 43 17.20 4.77 0.09
N SER A 44 17.29 5.98 -0.47
CA SER A 44 16.09 6.69 -0.94
C SER A 44 15.78 6.20 -2.35
N LEU A 45 14.65 5.54 -2.55
CA LEU A 45 14.23 5.02 -3.87
C LEU A 45 13.34 6.02 -4.63
N CYS A 46 13.11 7.23 -4.09
CA CYS A 46 12.17 8.19 -4.66
C CYS A 46 12.83 9.03 -5.77
N PRO A 47 12.41 8.90 -7.05
CA PRO A 47 13.00 9.69 -8.13
C PRO A 47 12.77 11.19 -7.97
N ILE A 48 11.61 11.57 -7.41
CA ILE A 48 11.26 12.97 -7.18
C ILE A 48 12.27 13.61 -6.23
N PHE A 49 12.55 12.96 -5.10
CA PHE A 49 13.55 13.44 -4.14
C PHE A 49 14.94 13.58 -4.78
N HIS A 50 15.35 12.61 -5.61
CA HIS A 50 16.65 12.69 -6.31
C HIS A 50 16.71 13.78 -7.38
N LEU A 51 15.59 14.10 -8.02
CA LEU A 51 15.50 15.10 -9.09
C LEU A 51 15.31 16.52 -8.55
N THR A 52 14.50 16.69 -7.52
CA THR A 52 14.12 18.02 -7.00
C THR A 52 14.77 18.36 -5.67
N GLY A 53 15.26 17.36 -4.92
CA GLY A 53 15.71 17.52 -3.54
C GLY A 53 14.57 17.69 -2.53
N ILE A 54 13.31 17.65 -2.97
CA ILE A 54 12.15 17.94 -2.12
C ILE A 54 11.42 16.66 -1.73
N GLU A 55 11.12 16.53 -0.44
CA GLU A 55 10.31 15.43 0.07
C GLU A 55 8.83 15.67 -0.23
N CYS A 56 8.24 14.87 -1.13
CA CYS A 56 6.80 14.92 -1.38
C CYS A 56 6.01 14.25 -0.23
N PRO A 57 4.67 14.41 -0.14
CA PRO A 57 3.88 13.81 0.93
C PRO A 57 3.87 12.27 0.89
N PHE A 58 4.27 11.66 -0.23
CA PHE A 58 4.41 10.22 -0.41
C PHE A 58 5.85 9.72 -0.18
N CYS A 59 6.81 10.62 0.06
CA CYS A 59 8.17 10.22 0.40
C CYS A 59 8.17 9.43 1.72
N GLY A 60 8.96 8.36 1.76
CA GLY A 60 9.10 7.49 2.92
C GLY A 60 8.05 6.38 3.03
N MET A 61 7.01 6.34 2.20
CA MET A 61 5.95 5.32 2.33
C MET A 61 6.46 3.88 2.29
N THR A 62 7.38 3.54 1.37
CA THR A 62 7.94 2.19 1.28
C THR A 62 8.75 1.81 2.52
N ARG A 63 9.55 2.75 3.06
CA ARG A 63 10.30 2.52 4.31
C ARG A 63 9.36 2.35 5.49
N SER A 64 8.29 3.15 5.53
CA SER A 64 7.25 3.02 6.54
C SER A 64 6.58 1.65 6.47
N PHE A 65 6.21 1.17 5.29
CA PHE A 65 5.64 -0.17 5.10
C PHE A 65 6.58 -1.28 5.58
N VAL A 66 7.86 -1.21 5.23
CA VAL A 66 8.89 -2.16 5.71
C VAL A 66 8.98 -2.12 7.24
N SER A 67 9.00 -0.92 7.83
CA SER A 67 9.09 -0.74 9.29
C SER A 67 7.87 -1.32 10.00
N ILE A 68 6.66 -1.03 9.50
CA ILE A 68 5.40 -1.61 10.01
C ILE A 68 5.45 -3.14 9.92
N THR A 69 5.90 -3.69 8.79
CA THR A 69 5.97 -5.14 8.58
C THR A 69 6.91 -5.83 9.57
N HIS A 70 7.97 -5.13 10.00
CA HIS A 70 8.95 -5.62 10.98
C HIS A 70 8.61 -5.22 12.43
N GLY A 71 7.48 -4.55 12.66
CA GLY A 71 7.00 -4.17 14.00
C GLY A 71 7.55 -2.87 14.56
N ASP A 72 8.29 -2.08 13.77
CA ASP A 72 8.79 -0.75 14.18
C ASP A 72 7.83 0.36 13.72
N PHE A 73 6.81 0.61 14.55
CA PHE A 73 5.81 1.65 14.26
C PHE A 73 6.32 3.06 14.49
N ALA A 74 7.27 3.25 15.42
CA ALA A 74 7.83 4.57 15.69
C ALA A 74 8.57 5.08 14.46
N GLN A 75 9.48 4.25 13.93
CA GLN A 75 10.24 4.57 12.73
C GLN A 75 9.33 4.66 11.50
N ALA A 76 8.24 3.87 11.46
CA ALA A 76 7.25 3.98 10.39
C ALA A 76 6.59 5.36 10.31
N ILE A 77 6.23 5.94 11.47
CA ILE A 77 5.63 7.27 11.57
C ILE A 77 6.64 8.35 11.18
N ASP A 78 7.90 8.20 11.63
CA ASP A 78 8.98 9.12 11.29
C ASP A 78 9.22 9.17 9.78
N TYR A 79 9.15 8.02 9.08
CA TYR A 79 9.25 8.01 7.63
C TYR A 79 8.05 8.65 6.94
N ASN A 80 6.84 8.28 7.35
CA ASN A 80 5.60 8.81 6.76
C ASN A 80 4.40 8.55 7.70
N PRO A 81 3.82 9.59 8.32
CA PRO A 81 2.74 9.40 9.30
C PRO A 81 1.41 8.95 8.68
N GLY A 82 1.22 9.13 7.36
CA GLY A 82 0.03 8.63 6.65
C GLY A 82 0.10 7.15 6.29
N SER A 83 1.29 6.56 6.24
CA SER A 83 1.51 5.19 5.78
C SER A 83 0.88 4.10 6.65
N PRO A 84 0.81 4.21 7.99
CA PRO A 84 0.08 3.24 8.80
C PRO A 84 -1.38 3.04 8.38
N LEU A 85 -2.07 4.12 8.01
CA LEU A 85 -3.47 4.05 7.55
C LEU A 85 -3.58 3.35 6.19
N ILE A 86 -2.66 3.64 5.28
CA ILE A 86 -2.63 3.00 3.95
C ILE A 86 -2.25 1.52 4.09
N TYR A 87 -1.28 1.19 4.95
CA TYR A 87 -0.89 -0.18 5.23
C TYR A 87 -2.05 -1.00 5.79
N ALA A 88 -2.80 -0.44 6.75
CA ALA A 88 -4.00 -1.07 7.29
C ALA A 88 -5.05 -1.35 6.21
N ALA A 89 -5.28 -0.39 5.30
CA ALA A 89 -6.16 -0.60 4.15
C ALA A 89 -5.67 -1.70 3.21
N PHE A 90 -4.36 -1.77 2.94
CA PHE A 90 -3.76 -2.81 2.11
C PHE A 90 -3.93 -4.20 2.72
N VAL A 91 -3.66 -4.36 4.02
CA VAL A 91 -3.88 -5.62 4.75
C VAL A 91 -5.36 -6.01 4.70
N TRP A 92 -6.26 -5.07 4.99
CA TRP A 92 -7.70 -5.35 4.95
C TRP A 92 -8.17 -5.81 3.57
N ILE A 93 -7.81 -5.07 2.52
CA ILE A 93 -8.17 -5.41 1.13
C ILE A 93 -7.59 -6.76 0.76
N PHE A 94 -6.32 -7.02 1.09
CA PHE A 94 -5.69 -8.30 0.80
C PHE A 94 -6.42 -9.47 1.48
N LEU A 95 -6.76 -9.36 2.77
CA LEU A 95 -7.49 -10.40 3.50
C LEU A 95 -8.91 -10.61 2.96
N VAL A 96 -9.62 -9.54 2.61
CA VAL A 96 -10.95 -9.63 1.98
C VAL A 96 -10.85 -10.32 0.63
N SER A 97 -9.88 -9.95 -0.21
CA SER A 97 -9.69 -10.58 -1.52
C SER A 97 -9.29 -12.05 -1.41
N LEU A 98 -8.45 -12.43 -0.43
CA LEU A 98 -8.13 -13.83 -0.16
C LEU A 98 -9.36 -14.63 0.26
N LYS A 99 -10.19 -14.07 1.16
CA LYS A 99 -11.43 -14.72 1.59
C LYS A 99 -12.39 -14.91 0.41
N ASP A 100 -12.52 -13.89 -0.43
CA ASP A 100 -13.38 -13.90 -1.61
C ASP A 100 -12.98 -14.99 -2.62
N MET A 101 -11.67 -15.12 -2.87
CA MET A 101 -11.13 -16.21 -3.69
C MET A 101 -11.36 -17.58 -3.07
N ALA A 102 -11.18 -17.73 -1.76
CA ALA A 102 -11.36 -19.00 -1.06
C ALA A 102 -12.83 -19.46 -1.06
N THR A 103 -13.79 -18.53 -0.98
CA THR A 103 -15.22 -18.84 -0.94
C THR A 103 -15.90 -18.82 -2.32
N LYS A 104 -15.20 -18.35 -3.38
CA LYS A 104 -15.75 -18.10 -4.72
C LYS A 104 -16.96 -17.15 -4.74
N GLN A 105 -17.10 -16.29 -3.72
CA GLN A 105 -18.25 -15.42 -3.52
C GLN A 105 -17.97 -13.99 -4.01
N PHE A 106 -17.52 -13.85 -5.27
CA PHE A 106 -17.09 -12.58 -5.88
C PHE A 106 -18.13 -11.43 -5.85
N GLU A 107 -19.37 -11.73 -5.49
CA GLU A 107 -20.45 -10.74 -5.39
C GLU A 107 -20.62 -10.13 -3.99
N ASN A 108 -20.01 -10.73 -2.96
CA ASN A 108 -20.18 -10.30 -1.57
C ASN A 108 -18.96 -9.51 -1.07
N PHE A 109 -18.53 -8.53 -1.87
CA PHE A 109 -17.60 -7.52 -1.40
C PHE A 109 -18.22 -6.87 -0.17
N SER A 110 -17.68 -7.18 1.00
CA SER A 110 -18.26 -6.78 2.29
C SER A 110 -18.57 -5.29 2.22
N ARG A 111 -19.86 -4.92 2.31
CA ARG A 111 -20.29 -3.52 2.25
C ARG A 111 -19.73 -2.81 3.48
N ILE A 112 -18.52 -2.28 3.37
CA ILE A 112 -17.95 -1.37 4.36
C ILE A 112 -18.97 -0.24 4.48
N PRO A 113 -19.47 0.05 5.69
CA PRO A 113 -20.50 1.04 5.82
C PRO A 113 -19.91 2.39 5.38
N ARG A 114 -20.68 3.13 4.59
CA ARG A 114 -20.19 4.35 3.91
C ARG A 114 -19.56 5.35 4.88
N TRP A 115 -20.08 5.45 6.11
CA TRP A 115 -19.55 6.32 7.15
C TRP A 115 -18.13 5.94 7.56
N LEU A 116 -17.83 4.65 7.75
CA LEU A 116 -16.48 4.19 8.12
C LEU A 116 -15.47 4.49 7.00
N MET A 117 -15.87 4.22 5.75
CA MET A 117 -15.06 4.53 4.58
C MET A 117 -14.84 6.04 4.44
N GLN A 118 -15.87 6.85 4.64
CA GLN A 118 -15.77 8.32 4.61
C GLN A 118 -14.90 8.85 5.74
N SER A 119 -15.06 8.38 6.98
CA SER A 119 -14.21 8.76 8.10
C SER A 119 -12.75 8.41 7.84
N TRP A 120 -12.48 7.19 7.36
CA TRP A 120 -11.11 6.77 7.01
C TRP A 120 -10.52 7.63 5.89
N LEU A 121 -11.28 7.93 4.83
CA LEU A 121 -10.85 8.81 3.74
C LEU A 121 -10.59 10.22 4.23
N LEU A 122 -11.47 10.79 5.05
CA LEU A 122 -11.29 12.13 5.61
C LEU A 122 -10.02 12.21 6.44
N ILE A 123 -9.80 11.25 7.35
CA ILE A 123 -8.60 11.20 8.19
C ILE A 123 -7.33 11.09 7.30
N THR A 124 -7.33 10.16 6.35
CA THR A 124 -6.20 9.93 5.45
C THR A 124 -5.91 11.18 4.62
N CYS A 125 -6.93 11.75 3.96
CA CYS A 125 -6.79 12.96 3.15
C CYS A 125 -6.33 14.15 4.00
N SER A 126 -6.83 14.31 5.23
CA SER A 126 -6.38 15.36 6.14
C SER A 126 -4.89 15.23 6.49
N ILE A 127 -4.41 14.01 6.75
CA ILE A 127 -2.98 13.77 7.02
C ILE A 127 -2.12 14.09 5.80
N PHE A 128 -2.52 13.62 4.61
CA PHE A 128 -1.77 13.91 3.39
C PHE A 128 -1.83 15.39 2.99
N ALA A 129 -2.95 16.07 3.24
CA ALA A 129 -3.06 17.51 3.04
C ALA A 129 -2.16 18.29 3.99
N TRP A 130 -2.09 17.88 5.26
CA TRP A 130 -1.16 18.46 6.23
C TRP A 130 0.30 18.21 5.83
N LEU A 131 0.67 16.99 5.46
CA LEU A 131 2.01 16.67 4.96
C LEU A 131 2.38 17.47 3.71
N PHE A 132 1.43 17.65 2.80
CA PHE A 132 1.62 18.47 1.61
C PHE A 132 1.89 19.92 1.99
N TRP A 133 1.12 20.47 2.94
CA TRP A 133 1.33 21.82 3.45
C TRP A 133 2.72 21.97 4.09
N GLU A 134 3.08 21.11 5.04
CA GLU A 134 4.37 21.16 5.75
C GLU A 134 5.56 21.00 4.79
N ARG A 135 5.52 20.03 3.87
CA ARG A 135 6.69 19.70 3.04
C ARG A 135 6.80 20.54 1.77
N MET A 136 5.69 21.02 1.21
CA MET A 136 5.72 21.80 -0.03
C MET A 136 5.61 23.29 0.25
N ILE A 137 4.68 23.72 1.10
CA ILE A 137 4.36 25.14 1.23
C ILE A 137 5.33 25.84 2.18
N VAL A 138 5.69 25.20 3.30
CA VAL A 138 6.62 25.79 4.27
C VAL A 138 8.07 25.79 3.78
N ILE A 139 8.46 24.82 2.94
CA ILE A 139 9.84 24.73 2.43
C ILE A 139 10.08 25.67 1.23
N ILE A 140 9.03 25.98 0.46
CA ILE A 140 9.13 26.81 -0.75
C ILE A 140 8.97 28.31 -0.45
N LEU A 141 8.27 28.70 0.62
CA LEU A 141 8.05 30.09 1.06
C LEU A 141 9.10 30.55 2.07
#